data_AF-A0A0D2KHA0-F1
#
_entry.id   AF-A0A0D2KHA0-F1
#
_cell.length_a   1.000
_cell.length_b   1.000
_cell.length_c   1.000
_cell.angle_alpha   90.00
_cell.angle_beta   90.00
_cell.angle_gamma   90.00
#
_symmetry.space_group_name_H-M   'P 1'
#
loop_
_entity.id
_entity.type
_entity.pdbx_description
1 polymer ?
#
loop_
_entity_poly.entity_id
_entity_poly.type
_entity_poly.pdbx_seq_one_letter_code
_entity_poly.pdbx_strand_id
1 'polypeptide(L)'
;MLNAQRLSSGAAGAARGQAPCARPAAPHAAPSRPLVAARAEASNGAYDGNPIMSGPISVGVGAAASDVAAEKGAKPVDRSKGLWTRCDKCGVILYVKHLKEHHHICFGCNYHLKMTSQERIEHLIDPGTWRPLDETLSPMDPLEFTDQK
;
A
#
# COMPACT_ATOMS: atom_id res chain seq x y z
N MET A 1 -58.97 -38.75 30.39
CA MET A 1 -59.49 -38.49 29.03
C MET A 1 -58.30 -38.52 28.08
N LEU A 2 -58.18 -39.59 27.30
CA LEU A 2 -57.21 -39.75 26.21
C LEU A 2 -57.70 -38.94 25.01
N ASN A 3 -56.79 -38.21 24.36
CA ASN A 3 -56.90 -37.82 22.95
C ASN A 3 -55.65 -37.01 22.58
N ALA A 4 -55.09 -37.06 21.39
CA ALA A 4 -55.02 -38.04 20.32
C ALA A 4 -53.94 -37.46 19.40
N GLN A 5 -53.04 -38.31 18.93
CA GLN A 5 -52.13 -37.98 17.84
C GLN A 5 -52.94 -37.65 16.59
N ARG A 6 -52.59 -36.56 15.88
CA ARG A 6 -52.80 -36.47 14.43
C ARG A 6 -51.63 -35.76 13.76
N LEU A 7 -50.90 -36.57 13.02
CA LEU A 7 -49.91 -36.22 12.03
C LEU A 7 -50.60 -35.65 10.77
N SER A 8 -49.78 -34.95 9.98
CA SER A 8 -49.82 -34.78 8.52
C SER A 8 -50.69 -33.66 7.93
N SER A 9 -49.99 -32.76 7.23
CA SER A 9 -50.20 -32.26 5.85
C SER A 9 -49.73 -30.80 5.81
N GLY A 10 -48.63 -30.41 5.19
CA GLY A 10 -48.27 -30.71 3.81
C GLY A 10 -48.91 -29.65 2.89
N ALA A 11 -48.42 -28.41 2.93
CA ALA A 11 -48.71 -27.40 1.92
C ALA A 11 -47.44 -26.57 1.65
N ALA A 12 -46.96 -26.69 0.42
CA ALA A 12 -45.75 -26.08 -0.10
C ALA A 12 -45.81 -24.55 -0.03
N GLY A 13 -44.94 -23.97 0.80
CA GLY A 13 -44.65 -22.53 0.79
C GLY A 13 -43.56 -22.24 -0.23
N ALA A 14 -43.94 -21.51 -1.28
CA ALA A 14 -43.12 -21.14 -2.42
C ALA A 14 -41.70 -20.66 -2.04
N ALA A 15 -40.70 -21.27 -2.68
CA ALA A 15 -39.35 -20.76 -2.75
C ALA A 15 -39.39 -19.34 -3.34
N ARG A 16 -39.21 -18.32 -2.48
CA ARG A 16 -38.87 -16.98 -2.95
C ARG A 16 -37.44 -17.05 -3.45
N GLY A 17 -37.31 -17.25 -4.75
CA GLY A 17 -36.04 -17.17 -5.47
C GLY A 17 -35.34 -15.86 -5.12
N GLN A 18 -34.12 -16.00 -4.60
CA GLN A 18 -33.17 -14.90 -4.54
C GLN A 18 -32.86 -14.54 -5.99
N ALA A 19 -33.44 -13.42 -6.43
CA ALA A 19 -33.02 -12.78 -7.66
C ALA A 19 -31.53 -12.42 -7.52
N PRO A 20 -30.66 -12.79 -8.47
CA PRO A 20 -29.29 -12.30 -8.45
C PRO A 20 -29.33 -10.78 -8.58
N CYS A 21 -28.61 -10.11 -7.68
CA CYS A 21 -28.40 -8.67 -7.69
C CYS A 21 -27.85 -8.27 -9.07
N ALA A 22 -28.73 -7.74 -9.92
CA ALA A 22 -28.36 -7.17 -11.20
C ALA A 22 -27.38 -6.02 -10.96
N ARG A 23 -26.15 -6.17 -11.47
CA ARG A 23 -25.13 -5.11 -11.48
C ARG A 23 -25.67 -3.93 -12.28
N PRO A 24 -25.61 -2.69 -11.79
CA PRO A 24 -25.90 -1.54 -12.63
C PRO A 24 -24.86 -1.46 -13.74
N ALA A 25 -25.34 -1.38 -14.98
CA ALA A 25 -24.53 -1.08 -16.15
C ALA A 25 -23.89 0.31 -15.96
N ALA A 26 -22.57 0.38 -16.06
CA ALA A 26 -21.85 1.64 -16.11
C ALA A 26 -22.02 2.27 -17.50
N PRO A 27 -22.58 3.48 -17.64
CA PRO A 27 -22.19 4.36 -18.73
C PRO A 27 -21.01 5.20 -18.23
N HIS A 28 -20.00 5.37 -19.08
CA HIS A 28 -19.22 6.60 -19.31
C HIS A 28 -17.90 6.15 -19.95
N ALA A 29 -17.86 6.39 -21.25
CA ALA A 29 -16.82 5.98 -22.18
C ALA A 29 -15.43 6.47 -21.76
N ALA A 30 -14.45 5.59 -21.85
CA ALA A 30 -13.05 5.98 -21.89
C ALA A 30 -12.76 6.71 -23.22
N PRO A 31 -12.07 7.85 -23.23
CA PRO A 31 -11.62 8.45 -24.47
C PRO A 31 -10.57 7.55 -25.13
N SER A 32 -10.83 7.18 -26.38
CA SER A 32 -9.93 6.45 -27.25
C SER A 32 -8.65 7.27 -27.47
N ARG A 33 -7.55 6.83 -26.85
CA ARG A 33 -6.21 7.34 -27.18
C ARG A 33 -5.90 6.96 -28.63
N PRO A 34 -5.52 7.90 -29.51
CA PRO A 34 -5.09 7.56 -30.86
C PRO A 34 -3.77 6.79 -30.79
N LEU A 35 -3.72 5.67 -31.52
CA LEU A 35 -2.50 4.90 -31.77
C LEU A 35 -1.57 5.74 -32.66
N VAL A 36 -0.62 6.46 -32.05
CA VAL A 36 0.45 7.13 -32.81
C VAL A 36 1.35 6.05 -33.42
N ALA A 37 1.41 6.02 -34.75
CA ALA A 37 2.30 5.16 -35.50
C ALA A 37 3.76 5.49 -35.14
N ALA A 38 4.50 4.47 -34.72
CA ALA A 38 5.94 4.57 -34.52
C ALA A 38 6.62 4.86 -35.86
N ARG A 39 7.14 6.08 -36.01
CA ARG A 39 8.03 6.43 -37.10
C ARG A 39 9.45 6.05 -36.65
N ALA A 40 10.02 5.05 -37.31
CA ALA A 40 11.41 4.66 -37.10
C ALA A 40 12.32 5.76 -37.64
N GLU A 41 13.12 6.38 -36.77
CA GLU A 41 14.29 7.15 -37.17
C GLU A 41 15.51 6.48 -36.55
N ALA A 42 16.27 5.79 -37.41
CA ALA A 42 17.59 5.31 -37.11
C ALA A 42 18.55 6.51 -37.11
N SER A 43 19.04 6.88 -35.94
CA SER A 43 20.25 7.71 -35.82
C SER A 43 21.28 6.95 -35.00
N ASN A 44 22.27 6.43 -35.72
CA ASN A 44 23.51 5.91 -35.15
C ASN A 44 24.19 7.03 -34.35
N GLY A 45 24.22 6.90 -33.03
CA GLY A 45 25.05 7.71 -32.13
C GLY A 45 26.19 6.84 -31.62
N ALA A 46 27.40 7.12 -32.09
CA ALA A 46 28.64 6.48 -31.67
C ALA A 46 28.83 6.63 -30.16
N TYR A 47 29.00 5.52 -29.44
CA TYR A 47 29.63 5.56 -28.13
C TYR A 47 31.13 5.54 -28.38
N ASP A 48 31.82 6.64 -28.07
CA ASP A 48 33.27 6.65 -28.04
C ASP A 48 33.72 5.72 -26.90
N GLY A 49 34.36 4.60 -27.29
CA GLY A 49 34.82 3.58 -26.36
C GLY A 49 35.85 4.15 -25.39
N ASN A 50 35.49 4.18 -24.11
CA ASN A 50 36.46 4.26 -23.02
C ASN A 50 36.57 2.87 -22.37
N PRO A 51 37.71 2.16 -22.47
CA PRO A 51 37.83 0.80 -21.97
C PRO A 51 37.79 0.77 -20.44
N ILE A 52 36.84 0.03 -19.88
CA ILE A 52 36.81 -0.38 -18.47
C ILE A 52 38.11 -1.16 -18.20
N MET A 53 39.04 -0.56 -17.44
CA MET A 53 40.24 -1.24 -16.96
C MET A 53 39.83 -2.39 -16.03
N SER A 54 39.93 -3.62 -16.53
CA SER A 54 39.81 -4.86 -15.76
C SER A 54 41.04 -5.05 -14.86
N GLY A 55 41.00 -4.50 -13.66
CA GLY A 55 41.92 -4.86 -12.57
C GLY A 55 41.27 -5.86 -11.60
N PRO A 56 42.04 -6.75 -10.96
CA PRO A 56 41.49 -7.67 -9.96
C PRO A 56 41.07 -6.92 -8.70
N ILE A 57 39.77 -6.93 -8.39
CA ILE A 57 39.24 -6.43 -7.12
C ILE A 57 39.79 -7.32 -6.00
N SER A 58 40.74 -6.80 -5.25
CA SER A 58 41.30 -7.48 -4.09
C SER A 58 40.26 -7.52 -2.97
N VAL A 59 39.70 -8.69 -2.71
CA VAL A 59 38.80 -8.95 -1.57
C VAL A 59 39.65 -9.08 -0.31
N GLY A 60 39.68 -8.02 0.50
CA GLY A 60 40.21 -8.07 1.86
C GLY A 60 39.16 -8.61 2.82
N VAL A 61 39.36 -9.84 3.28
CA VAL A 61 38.63 -10.43 4.42
C VAL A 61 39.19 -9.81 5.71
N GLY A 62 38.36 -9.04 6.41
CA GLY A 62 38.66 -8.50 7.74
C GLY A 62 37.51 -8.79 8.69
N ALA A 63 37.72 -9.75 9.58
CA ALA A 63 36.84 -10.08 10.70
C ALA A 63 37.04 -9.10 11.86
N ALA A 64 35.94 -8.62 12.47
CA ALA A 64 35.84 -8.36 13.90
C ALA A 64 34.36 -8.23 14.28
N ALA A 65 33.92 -9.14 15.14
CA ALA A 65 32.64 -9.12 15.81
C ALA A 65 32.72 -8.29 17.11
N SER A 66 31.52 -7.95 17.60
CA SER A 66 31.18 -7.53 18.95
C SER A 66 31.37 -6.04 19.26
N ASP A 67 30.28 -5.28 19.39
CA ASP A 67 29.59 -5.15 20.69
C ASP A 67 28.48 -4.07 20.70
N VAL A 68 27.32 -4.49 21.24
CA VAL A 68 26.35 -3.74 22.07
C VAL A 68 25.45 -2.67 21.40
N ALA A 69 24.25 -3.15 21.07
CA ALA A 69 22.92 -2.59 21.35
C ALA A 69 22.84 -1.11 21.82
N ALA A 70 22.34 -0.25 20.92
CA ALA A 70 21.74 1.02 21.28
C ALA A 70 20.21 0.91 21.21
N GLU A 71 19.61 0.52 22.34
CA GLU A 71 18.16 0.55 22.51
C GLU A 71 17.69 2.01 22.58
N LYS A 72 17.27 2.57 21.43
CA LYS A 72 16.58 3.86 21.41
C LYS A 72 15.20 3.69 22.04
N GLY A 73 15.10 4.11 23.30
CA GLY A 73 13.89 4.08 24.10
C GLY A 73 12.66 4.56 23.31
N ALA A 74 11.71 3.64 23.12
CA ALA A 74 10.39 3.96 22.63
C ALA A 74 9.73 4.93 23.61
N LYS A 75 9.54 6.19 23.18
CA LYS A 75 8.72 7.14 23.94
C LYS A 75 7.35 6.51 24.16
N PRO A 76 6.76 6.63 25.35
CA PRO A 76 5.45 6.06 25.63
C PRO A 76 4.46 6.59 24.59
N VAL A 77 3.91 5.67 23.80
CA VAL A 77 2.90 5.98 22.78
C VAL A 77 1.68 6.50 23.53
N ASP A 78 1.54 7.82 23.55
CA ASP A 78 0.41 8.50 24.13
C ASP A 78 -0.85 8.11 23.35
N ARG A 79 -1.64 7.19 23.94
CA ARG A 79 -2.81 6.55 23.33
C ARG A 79 -3.95 7.54 23.06
N SER A 80 -3.81 8.80 23.46
CA SER A 80 -4.80 9.87 23.29
C SER A 80 -4.57 10.74 22.04
N LYS A 81 -3.38 10.73 21.45
CA LYS A 81 -3.06 11.54 20.26
C LYS A 81 -3.51 10.84 18.98
N GLY A 82 -4.58 11.36 18.36
CA GLY A 82 -4.93 11.03 16.98
C GLY A 82 -5.95 9.90 16.79
N LEU A 83 -6.99 9.80 17.62
CA LEU A 83 -8.11 8.87 17.37
C LEU A 83 -8.94 9.26 16.12
N TRP A 84 -8.92 10.53 15.75
CA TRP A 84 -9.75 11.12 14.71
C TRP A 84 -8.88 11.84 13.67
N THR A 85 -9.22 11.66 12.40
CA THR A 85 -8.57 12.30 11.25
C THR A 85 -9.62 12.92 10.35
N ARG A 86 -9.35 14.11 9.80
CA ARG A 86 -10.22 14.76 8.81
C ARG A 86 -9.82 14.32 7.40
N CYS A 87 -10.79 14.06 6.54
CA CYS A 87 -10.53 13.84 5.11
C CYS A 87 -10.22 15.16 4.38
N ASP A 88 -9.14 15.20 3.61
CA ASP A 88 -8.72 16.37 2.84
C ASP A 88 -9.69 16.75 1.71
N LYS A 89 -10.48 15.80 1.19
CA LYS A 89 -11.41 16.01 0.07
C LYS A 89 -12.82 16.39 0.50
N CYS A 90 -13.42 15.63 1.42
CA CYS A 90 -14.82 15.84 1.83
C CYS A 90 -14.98 16.46 3.23
N GLY A 91 -13.89 16.60 3.99
CA GLY A 91 -13.93 17.19 5.33
C GLY A 91 -14.58 16.33 6.42
N VAL A 92 -15.01 15.11 6.11
CA VAL A 92 -15.59 14.18 7.08
C VAL A 92 -14.55 13.78 8.12
N ILE A 93 -14.96 13.71 9.38
CA ILE A 93 -14.14 13.22 10.49
C ILE A 93 -14.23 11.69 10.51
N LEU A 94 -13.08 11.04 10.42
CA LEU A 94 -12.93 9.60 10.30
C LEU A 94 -12.20 9.06 11.54
N TYR A 95 -12.65 7.89 12.01
CA TYR A 95 -11.98 7.19 13.09
C TYR A 95 -10.76 6.43 12.56
N VAL A 96 -9.59 6.64 13.17
CA VAL A 96 -8.32 6.14 12.62
C VAL A 96 -8.24 4.61 12.57
N LYS A 97 -8.88 3.88 13.49
CA LYS A 97 -8.89 2.41 13.43
C LYS A 97 -9.61 1.88 12.19
N HIS A 98 -10.80 2.40 11.91
CA HIS A 98 -11.54 2.02 10.69
C HIS A 98 -10.77 2.44 9.44
N LEU A 99 -10.06 3.57 9.49
CA LEU A 99 -9.23 4.00 8.37
C LEU A 99 -8.11 3.01 8.06
N LYS A 100 -7.45 2.44 9.09
CA LYS A 100 -6.41 1.41 8.93
C LYS A 100 -6.96 0.10 8.37
N GLU A 101 -8.12 -0.33 8.86
CA GLU A 101 -8.83 -1.53 8.35
C GLU A 101 -9.21 -1.40 6.88
N HIS A 102 -9.44 -0.17 6.41
CA HIS A 102 -9.79 0.13 5.02
C HIS A 102 -8.65 0.78 4.22
N HIS A 103 -7.40 0.50 4.59
CA HIS A 103 -6.20 0.90 3.84
C HIS A 103 -6.12 2.41 3.52
N HIS A 104 -6.51 3.25 4.47
CA HIS A 104 -6.50 4.71 4.37
C HIS A 104 -7.45 5.29 3.31
N ILE A 105 -8.56 4.60 2.99
CA ILE A 105 -9.59 5.07 2.06
C ILE A 105 -10.77 5.71 2.82
N CYS A 106 -11.22 6.88 2.38
CA CYS A 106 -12.39 7.55 2.95
C CYS A 106 -13.71 6.86 2.57
N PHE A 107 -14.54 6.52 3.56
CA PHE A 107 -15.87 5.93 3.37
C PHE A 107 -16.89 6.81 2.64
N GLY A 108 -16.75 8.13 2.74
CA GLY A 108 -17.72 9.05 2.16
C GLY A 108 -17.44 9.41 0.71
N CYS A 109 -16.15 9.51 0.33
CA CYS A 109 -15.77 10.04 -0.99
C CYS A 109 -14.73 9.20 -1.74
N ASN A 110 -14.32 8.04 -1.20
CA ASN A 110 -13.31 7.15 -1.79
C ASN A 110 -11.95 7.80 -2.07
N TYR A 111 -11.64 8.90 -1.39
CA TYR A 111 -10.33 9.54 -1.45
C TYR A 111 -9.28 8.73 -0.66
N HIS A 112 -8.06 8.66 -1.19
CA HIS A 112 -6.94 8.01 -0.53
C HIS A 112 -6.22 9.02 0.35
N LEU A 113 -6.25 8.79 1.66
CA LEU A 113 -5.56 9.61 2.65
C LEU A 113 -4.08 9.24 2.71
N LYS A 114 -3.28 10.11 3.35
CA LYS A 114 -1.88 9.81 3.66
C LYS A 114 -1.78 8.53 4.50
N MET A 115 -0.82 7.71 4.12
CA MET A 115 -0.49 6.43 4.76
C MET A 115 1.02 6.40 4.99
N THR A 116 1.46 5.82 6.11
CA THR A 116 2.89 5.69 6.37
C THR A 116 3.52 4.66 5.44
N SER A 117 4.83 4.78 5.22
CA SER A 117 5.57 3.81 4.40
C SER A 117 5.50 2.40 5.00
N GLN A 118 5.56 2.26 6.32
CA GLN A 118 5.47 0.98 7.02
C GLN A 118 4.11 0.30 6.82
N GLU A 119 2.99 1.01 7.04
CA GLU A 119 1.66 0.43 6.83
C GLU A 119 1.48 0.00 5.36
N ARG A 120 2.04 0.75 4.41
CA ARG A 120 2.00 0.38 2.99
C ARG A 120 2.78 -0.91 2.71
N ILE A 121 3.97 -1.06 3.31
CA ILE A 121 4.80 -2.27 3.17
C ILE A 121 4.03 -3.49 3.69
N GLU A 122 3.40 -3.38 4.86
CA GLU A 122 2.61 -4.46 5.47
C GLU A 122 1.44 -4.95 4.61
N HIS A 123 0.86 -4.09 3.78
CA HIS A 123 -0.24 -4.46 2.89
C HIS A 123 0.21 -4.98 1.52
N LEU A 124 1.41 -4.60 1.07
CA LEU A 124 1.92 -4.97 -0.24
C LEU A 124 2.74 -6.26 -0.22
N ILE A 125 3.36 -6.58 0.91
CA ILE A 125 4.38 -7.63 1.02
C ILE A 125 3.87 -8.74 1.93
N ASP A 126 4.18 -9.98 1.58
CA ASP A 126 3.80 -11.15 2.37
C ASP A 126 4.41 -11.09 3.78
N PRO A 127 3.65 -11.47 4.82
CA PRO A 127 4.11 -11.39 6.19
C PRO A 127 5.38 -12.23 6.40
N GLY A 128 6.39 -11.62 7.03
CA GLY A 128 7.66 -12.28 7.32
C GLY A 128 8.67 -12.32 6.16
N THR A 129 8.31 -11.83 4.97
CA THR A 129 9.23 -11.77 3.82
C THR A 129 9.94 -10.43 3.66
N TRP A 130 9.44 -9.38 4.33
CA TRP A 130 10.04 -8.05 4.29
C TRP A 130 11.48 -8.07 4.80
N ARG A 131 12.39 -7.56 3.97
CA ARG A 131 13.79 -7.33 4.34
C ARG A 131 14.15 -5.89 4.00
N PRO A 132 14.48 -5.06 5.00
CA PRO A 132 14.91 -3.69 4.76
C PRO A 132 16.27 -3.70 4.04
N LEU A 133 16.47 -2.71 3.18
CA LEU A 133 17.71 -2.48 2.45
C LEU A 133 18.28 -1.13 2.89
N ASP A 134 19.61 -1.05 2.99
CA ASP A 134 20.35 0.19 3.21
C ASP A 134 19.89 1.00 4.43
N GLU A 135 19.60 0.34 5.56
CA GLU A 135 19.11 0.99 6.80
C GLU A 135 20.09 2.01 7.40
N THR A 136 21.37 1.92 7.05
CA THR A 136 22.42 2.84 7.51
C THR A 136 22.60 4.05 6.60
N LEU A 137 21.88 4.10 5.48
CA LEU A 137 21.94 5.21 4.54
C LEU A 137 21.27 6.45 5.15
N SER A 138 22.01 7.55 5.17
CA SER A 138 21.55 8.83 5.67
C SER A 138 21.85 9.95 4.67
N PRO A 139 20.99 10.97 4.59
CA PRO A 139 21.26 12.10 3.71
C PRO A 139 22.47 12.88 4.24
N MET A 140 23.44 13.14 3.36
CA MET A 140 24.51 14.12 3.57
C MET A 140 24.22 15.34 2.72
N ASP A 141 24.52 16.53 3.22
CA ASP A 141 24.36 17.78 2.47
C ASP A 141 25.70 18.20 1.85
N PRO A 142 25.92 17.94 0.54
CA PRO A 142 27.14 18.36 -0.14
C PRO A 142 27.13 19.85 -0.53
N LEU A 143 25.99 20.53 -0.42
CA LEU A 143 25.82 21.92 -0.88
C LEU A 143 25.88 22.94 0.27
N GLU A 144 25.96 22.47 1.52
CA GLU A 144 25.92 23.31 2.73
C GLU A 144 24.74 24.29 2.68
N PHE A 145 23.57 23.79 2.28
CA PHE A 145 22.38 24.61 2.05
C PHE A 145 21.86 25.18 3.36
N THR A 146 21.62 26.49 3.37
CA THR A 146 21.04 27.20 4.53
C THR A 146 19.57 27.51 4.27
N ASP A 147 18.68 26.98 5.11
CA ASP A 147 17.25 27.28 5.06
C ASP A 147 16.99 28.76 5.40
N GLN A 148 16.15 29.42 4.60
CA GLN A 148 15.59 30.73 4.92
C GLN A 148 14.39 30.55 5.84
N LYS A 149 14.27 31.43 6.85
CA LYS A 149 13.26 31.34 7.91
C LYS A 149 11.93 31.99 7.53
#